data_AF-A0A958VXP3-F1
#
_entry.id   AF-A0A958VXP3-F1
#
_cell.length_a   1.000
_cell.length_b   1.000
_cell.length_c   1.000
_cell.angle_alpha   90.00
_cell.angle_beta   90.00
_cell.angle_gamma   90.00
#
_symmetry.space_group_name_H-M   'P 1'
#
loop_
_entity.id
_entity.type
_entity.pdbx_description
1 polymer ?
#
loop_
_entity_poly.entity_id
_entity_poly.type
_entity_poly.pdbx_seq_one_letter_code
_entity_poly.pdbx_strand_id
1 'polypeptide(L)'
;MKKIWDEQREEHVYVINEQQLHENIKSRKQGASRMVNKMELFLLGVNGITGATLIVLNYVDRSGEVLFGTLMGLFLLGMAAFIWVRRRTRLKHENRFDRTMLGDINHAIENATYQVRLSYAMLLTVVPVFSLAFMGAWKDGKSPVVLGFIAAMFVLAFLLGRWEHRGLHVARKKRLEAMREKLTSEN
;
A
#
# COMPACT_ATOMS: atom_id res chain seq x y z
N MET A 1 12.18 -15.97 63.34
CA MET A 1 11.97 -14.66 62.66
C MET A 1 12.44 -14.72 61.20
N LYS A 2 11.75 -15.49 60.35
CA LYS A 2 11.88 -15.51 58.88
C LYS A 2 10.53 -15.87 58.26
N LYS A 3 9.48 -15.13 58.66
CA LYS A 3 8.11 -15.37 58.18
C LYS A 3 7.26 -14.10 58.11
N ILE A 4 7.89 -12.93 58.15
CA ILE A 4 7.22 -11.61 58.13
C ILE A 4 7.97 -10.66 57.17
N TRP A 5 8.50 -11.19 56.06
CA TRP A 5 9.16 -10.35 55.05
C TRP A 5 8.65 -10.54 53.62
N ASP A 6 7.65 -11.42 53.41
CA ASP A 6 7.08 -11.68 52.07
C ASP A 6 5.69 -11.05 51.86
N GLU A 7 5.20 -10.22 52.79
CA GLU A 7 3.85 -9.59 52.71
C GLU A 7 3.86 -8.10 52.34
N GLN A 8 4.99 -7.53 51.88
CA GLN A 8 5.09 -6.10 51.52
C GLN A 8 5.40 -5.82 50.04
N ARG A 9 4.99 -6.72 49.13
CA ARG A 9 4.90 -6.39 47.70
C ARG A 9 3.51 -6.70 47.15
N GLU A 10 2.53 -6.04 47.76
CA GLU A 10 1.21 -5.76 47.16
C GLU A 10 1.27 -4.53 46.21
N GLU A 11 2.43 -4.21 45.63
CA GLU A 11 2.47 -3.28 44.50
C GLU A 11 2.12 -4.04 43.22
N HIS A 12 0.83 -4.02 42.90
CA HIS A 12 0.20 -4.28 41.61
C HIS A 12 1.15 -4.63 40.46
N VAL A 13 1.22 -5.93 40.14
CA VAL A 13 1.92 -6.55 38.99
C VAL A 13 1.25 -6.17 37.63
N TYR A 14 0.43 -5.13 37.61
CA TYR A 14 -0.33 -4.63 36.47
C TYR A 14 -0.14 -3.13 36.23
N VAL A 15 1.02 -2.56 36.60
CA VAL A 15 1.44 -1.31 35.95
C VAL A 15 1.85 -1.67 34.53
N ILE A 16 0.86 -1.84 33.64
CA ILE A 16 1.07 -1.74 32.20
C ILE A 16 1.87 -0.46 32.02
N ASN A 17 3.13 -0.61 31.61
CA ASN A 17 4.01 0.53 31.45
C ASN A 17 3.44 1.35 30.29
N GLU A 18 2.61 2.34 30.62
CA GLU A 18 1.90 3.18 29.65
C GLU A 18 2.89 3.83 28.68
N GLN A 19 4.11 4.14 29.13
CA GLN A 19 5.17 4.64 28.26
C GLN A 19 5.59 3.59 27.23
N GLN A 20 5.82 2.34 27.62
CA GLN A 20 6.15 1.26 26.66
C GLN A 20 4.99 0.98 25.70
N LEU A 21 3.75 1.03 26.17
CA LEU A 21 2.57 0.88 25.33
C LEU A 21 2.47 2.03 24.31
N HIS A 22 2.64 3.27 24.78
CA HIS A 22 2.61 4.46 23.95
C HIS A 22 3.75 4.47 22.91
N GLU A 23 4.97 4.08 23.29
CA GLU A 23 6.10 3.94 22.37
C GLU A 23 5.87 2.84 21.31
N ASN A 24 5.27 1.72 21.70
CA ASN A 24 4.89 0.65 20.78
C ASN A 24 3.81 1.11 19.78
N ILE A 25 2.84 1.91 20.23
CA ILE A 25 1.81 2.51 19.36
C ILE A 25 2.46 3.51 18.39
N LYS A 26 3.33 4.39 18.90
CA LYS A 26 4.04 5.40 18.11
C LYS A 26 4.95 4.77 17.06
N SER A 27 5.68 3.72 17.40
CA SER A 27 6.53 2.99 16.45
C SER A 27 5.69 2.31 15.35
N ARG A 28 4.52 1.75 15.68
CA ARG A 28 3.56 1.18 14.71
C ARG A 28 2.95 2.24 13.80
N LYS A 29 2.56 3.41 14.35
CA LYS A 29 2.09 4.57 13.58
C LYS A 29 3.14 5.00 12.55
N GLN A 30 4.38 5.19 13.00
CA GLN A 30 5.48 5.58 12.12
C GLN A 30 5.82 4.50 11.10
N GLY A 31 5.76 3.22 11.46
CA GLY A 31 5.99 2.10 10.56
C GLY A 31 4.94 2.03 9.45
N ALA A 32 3.66 2.22 9.80
CA ALA A 32 2.58 2.28 8.83
C ALA A 32 2.73 3.48 7.87
N SER A 33 2.99 4.68 8.39
CA SER A 33 3.19 5.89 7.56
C SER A 33 4.42 5.75 6.65
N ARG A 34 5.56 5.27 7.18
CA ARG A 34 6.78 5.02 6.38
C ARG A 34 6.54 4.02 5.25
N MET A 35 5.80 2.94 5.51
CA MET A 35 5.50 1.94 4.49
C MET A 35 4.59 2.47 3.39
N VAL A 36 3.53 3.19 3.75
CA VAL A 36 2.65 3.87 2.77
C VAL A 36 3.47 4.86 1.94
N ASN A 37 4.33 5.65 2.59
CA ASN A 37 5.16 6.63 1.92
C ASN A 37 6.10 6.00 0.88
N LYS A 38 6.79 4.91 1.24
CA LYS A 38 7.66 4.16 0.33
C LYS A 38 6.88 3.58 -0.86
N MET A 39 5.72 2.99 -0.59
CA MET A 39 4.88 2.38 -1.62
C MET A 39 4.34 3.43 -2.60
N GLU A 40 3.84 4.57 -2.11
CA GLU A 40 3.40 5.67 -2.97
C GLU A 40 4.52 6.21 -3.86
N LEU A 41 5.72 6.43 -3.29
CA LEU A 41 6.88 6.92 -4.05
C LEU A 41 7.35 5.89 -5.10
N PHE A 42 7.39 4.61 -4.73
CA PHE A 42 7.72 3.54 -5.65
C PHE A 42 6.74 3.49 -6.82
N LEU A 43 5.43 3.52 -6.53
CA LEU A 43 4.40 3.47 -7.58
C LEU A 43 4.42 4.71 -8.46
N LEU A 44 4.64 5.91 -7.90
CA LEU A 44 4.82 7.13 -8.67
C LEU A 44 6.02 7.03 -9.61
N GLY A 45 7.16 6.55 -9.10
CA GLY A 45 8.37 6.36 -9.89
C GLY A 45 8.16 5.37 -11.03
N VAL A 46 7.64 4.17 -10.73
CA VAL A 46 7.44 3.12 -11.72
C VAL A 46 6.45 3.55 -12.81
N ASN A 47 5.27 4.06 -12.43
CA ASN A 47 4.27 4.49 -13.41
C ASN A 47 4.73 5.72 -14.20
N GLY A 48 5.38 6.68 -13.53
CA GLY A 48 5.89 7.90 -14.15
C GLY A 48 6.98 7.62 -15.17
N ILE A 49 8.01 6.85 -14.78
CA ILE A 49 9.13 6.50 -15.65
C ILE A 49 8.65 5.63 -16.80
N THR A 50 7.91 4.56 -16.52
CA THR A 50 7.44 3.64 -17.57
C THR A 50 6.51 4.35 -18.55
N GLY A 51 5.57 5.17 -18.05
CA GLY A 51 4.66 5.93 -18.88
C GLY A 51 5.39 6.94 -19.78
N ALA A 52 6.36 7.67 -19.23
CA ALA A 52 7.18 8.60 -20.00
C ALA A 52 8.03 7.89 -21.05
N THR A 53 8.70 6.78 -20.68
CA THR A 53 9.51 5.98 -21.60
C THR A 53 8.68 5.45 -22.76
N LEU A 54 7.47 4.92 -22.51
CA LEU A 54 6.60 4.44 -23.58
C LEU A 54 6.23 5.57 -24.55
N ILE A 55 5.88 6.76 -24.06
CA ILE A 55 5.55 7.89 -24.94
C ILE A 55 6.76 8.33 -25.76
N VAL A 56 7.94 8.43 -25.14
CA VAL A 56 9.17 8.84 -25.84
C VAL A 56 9.54 7.82 -26.92
N LEU A 57 9.52 6.52 -26.61
CA LEU A 57 9.82 5.48 -27.58
C LEU A 57 8.84 5.50 -28.75
N ASN A 58 7.53 5.63 -28.48
CA ASN A 58 6.51 5.71 -29.53
C ASN A 58 6.59 7.00 -30.36
N TYR A 59 7.18 8.07 -29.84
CA TYR A 59 7.39 9.32 -30.58
C TYR A 59 8.64 9.25 -31.47
N VAL A 60 9.69 8.57 -31.01
CA VAL A 60 10.96 8.42 -31.74
C VAL A 60 10.84 7.35 -32.82
N ASP A 61 10.29 6.18 -32.49
CA ASP A 61 9.98 5.15 -33.47
C ASP A 61 8.72 5.56 -34.24
N ARG A 62 8.90 6.16 -35.42
CA ARG A 62 7.81 6.49 -36.35
C ARG A 62 7.15 5.26 -36.98
N SER A 63 7.27 4.08 -36.39
CA SER A 63 6.53 2.89 -36.79
C SER A 63 5.05 3.09 -36.47
N GLY A 64 4.15 2.58 -37.32
CA GLY A 64 2.68 2.78 -37.21
C GLY A 64 2.01 2.17 -35.98
N GLU A 65 2.76 1.81 -34.94
CA GLU A 65 2.31 1.15 -33.70
C GLU A 65 2.05 2.15 -32.56
N VAL A 66 2.06 3.46 -32.86
CA VAL A 66 1.97 4.57 -31.90
C VAL A 66 0.76 4.49 -30.96
N LEU A 67 -0.38 3.94 -31.40
CA LEU A 67 -1.64 4.06 -30.68
C LEU A 67 -1.64 3.31 -29.33
N PHE A 68 -1.35 2.01 -29.30
CA PHE A 68 -1.46 1.21 -28.07
C PHE A 68 -0.38 1.57 -27.06
N GLY A 69 0.86 1.79 -27.52
CA GLY A 69 1.96 2.23 -26.67
C GLY A 69 1.73 3.61 -26.07
N THR A 70 1.21 4.57 -26.85
CA THR A 70 0.86 5.90 -26.35
C THR A 70 -0.31 5.85 -25.37
N LEU A 71 -1.37 5.08 -25.65
CA LEU A 71 -2.50 4.91 -24.73
C LEU A 71 -2.06 4.28 -23.40
N MET A 72 -1.20 3.26 -23.45
CA MET A 72 -0.63 2.65 -22.25
C MET A 72 0.23 3.64 -21.48
N GLY A 73 1.08 4.43 -22.16
CA GLY A 73 1.88 5.47 -21.55
C GLY A 73 1.04 6.55 -20.86
N LEU A 74 0.00 7.06 -21.54
CA LEU A 74 -0.95 8.02 -20.98
C LEU A 74 -1.72 7.45 -19.78
N PHE A 75 -2.13 6.17 -19.84
CA PHE A 75 -2.80 5.50 -18.73
C PHE A 75 -1.89 5.42 -17.50
N LEU A 76 -0.63 5.01 -17.67
CA LEU A 76 0.34 4.93 -16.57
C LEU A 76 0.64 6.31 -15.98
N LEU A 77 0.80 7.34 -16.80
CA LEU A 77 0.96 8.72 -16.32
C LEU A 77 -0.29 9.23 -15.59
N GLY A 78 -1.48 8.93 -16.10
CA GLY A 78 -2.76 9.21 -15.43
C GLY A 78 -2.84 8.53 -14.07
N MET A 79 -2.36 7.30 -13.97
CA MET A 79 -2.28 6.57 -12.70
C MET A 79 -1.29 7.21 -11.73
N ALA A 80 -0.12 7.64 -12.20
CA ALA A 80 0.84 8.39 -11.40
C ALA A 80 0.22 9.71 -10.88
N ALA A 81 -0.49 10.44 -11.74
CA ALA A 81 -1.20 11.67 -11.35
C ALA A 81 -2.29 11.38 -10.30
N PHE A 82 -3.06 10.30 -10.46
CA PHE A 82 -4.05 9.88 -9.46
C PHE A 82 -3.40 9.58 -8.10
N ILE A 83 -2.29 8.82 -8.08
CA ILE A 83 -1.55 8.51 -6.84
C ILE A 83 -1.04 9.80 -6.20
N TRP A 84 -0.51 10.73 -6.99
CA TRP A 84 -0.03 12.01 -6.51
C TRP A 84 -1.13 12.85 -5.83
N VAL A 85 -2.31 12.94 -6.45
CA VAL A 85 -3.46 13.65 -5.88
C VAL A 85 -3.90 12.99 -4.58
N ARG A 86 -4.01 11.66 -4.55
CA ARG A 86 -4.41 10.90 -3.34
C ARG A 86 -3.40 11.07 -2.21
N ARG A 87 -2.10 11.04 -2.53
CA ARG A 87 -1.01 11.30 -1.59
C ARG A 87 -1.11 12.71 -1.00
N ARG A 88 -1.34 13.74 -1.82
CA ARG A 88 -1.55 15.12 -1.34
C ARG A 88 -2.73 15.21 -0.38
N THR A 89 -3.84 14.56 -0.71
CA THR A 89 -5.02 14.54 0.18
C THR A 89 -4.71 13.83 1.49
N ARG A 90 -4.01 12.69 1.47
CA ARG A 90 -3.58 11.97 2.68
C ARG A 90 -2.68 12.82 3.59
N LEU A 91 -1.65 13.46 3.03
CA LEU A 91 -0.72 14.30 3.79
C LEU A 91 -1.44 15.49 4.46
N LYS A 92 -2.51 16.03 3.85
CA LYS A 92 -3.34 17.07 4.46
C LYS A 92 -4.16 16.58 5.66
N HIS A 93 -4.53 15.29 5.68
CA HIS A 93 -5.31 14.69 6.77
C HIS A 93 -4.42 14.19 7.92
N GLU A 94 -3.12 13.99 7.68
CA GLU A 94 -2.16 13.47 8.68
C GLU A 94 -2.04 14.38 9.93
N ASN A 95 -2.31 15.69 9.80
CA ASN A 95 -2.23 16.66 10.89
C ASN A 95 -3.54 16.83 11.70
N ARG A 96 -4.62 16.11 11.37
CA ARG A 96 -5.94 16.29 12.02
C ARG A 96 -6.16 15.40 13.25
N PHE A 97 -5.22 14.53 13.57
CA PHE A 97 -5.36 13.59 14.68
C PHE A 97 -4.80 14.15 15.98
N ASP A 98 -5.53 13.93 17.06
CA ASP A 98 -5.09 14.29 18.40
C ASP A 98 -3.82 13.54 18.79
N ARG A 99 -2.95 14.19 19.57
CA ARG A 99 -1.71 13.62 20.10
C ARG A 99 -1.97 12.75 21.34
N THR A 100 -2.96 11.86 21.25
CA THR A 100 -3.34 10.91 22.31
C THR A 100 -3.07 9.48 21.83
N MET A 101 -2.99 8.50 22.74
CA MET A 101 -2.83 7.07 22.37
C MET A 101 -3.92 6.60 21.39
N LEU A 102 -5.16 6.99 21.66
CA LEU A 102 -6.31 6.64 20.83
C LEU A 102 -6.27 7.39 19.48
N GLY A 103 -5.82 8.65 19.47
CA GLY A 103 -5.57 9.41 18.25
C GLY A 103 -4.48 8.80 17.36
N ASP A 104 -3.38 8.32 17.96
CA ASP A 104 -2.27 7.67 17.24
C ASP A 104 -2.68 6.32 16.63
N ILE A 105 -3.53 5.54 17.33
CA ILE A 105 -4.09 4.30 16.80
C ILE A 105 -5.08 4.56 15.67
N ASN A 106 -5.98 5.53 15.83
CA ASN A 106 -6.92 5.91 14.77
C ASN A 106 -6.17 6.38 13.51
N HIS A 107 -5.10 7.17 13.69
CA HIS A 107 -4.21 7.56 12.61
C HIS A 107 -3.56 6.34 11.92
N ALA A 108 -3.08 5.36 12.69
CA ALA A 108 -2.51 4.13 12.14
C ALA A 108 -3.56 3.30 11.35
N ILE A 109 -4.80 3.21 11.85
CA ILE A 109 -5.92 2.52 11.19
C ILE A 109 -6.32 3.23 9.90
N GLU A 110 -6.38 4.56 9.89
CA GLU A 110 -6.69 5.33 8.68
C GLU A 110 -5.63 5.11 7.60
N ASN A 111 -4.35 5.16 7.97
CA ASN A 111 -3.25 4.85 7.06
C ASN A 111 -3.30 3.40 6.55
N ALA A 112 -3.59 2.43 7.41
CA ALA A 112 -3.75 1.04 7.00
C ALA A 112 -4.96 0.84 6.06
N THR A 113 -6.06 1.56 6.30
CA THR A 113 -7.25 1.55 5.44
C THR A 113 -6.95 2.17 4.09
N TYR A 114 -6.25 3.30 4.06
CA TYR A 114 -5.76 3.91 2.83
C TYR A 114 -4.86 2.93 2.05
N GLN A 115 -3.94 2.24 2.74
CA GLN A 115 -3.06 1.27 2.11
C GLN A 115 -3.83 0.11 1.47
N VAL A 116 -4.84 -0.44 2.15
CA VAL A 116 -5.71 -1.49 1.61
C VAL A 116 -6.43 -0.99 0.36
N ARG A 117 -7.03 0.21 0.41
CA ARG A 117 -7.72 0.81 -0.75
C ARG A 117 -6.77 1.04 -1.93
N LEU A 118 -5.58 1.56 -1.65
CA LEU A 118 -4.55 1.80 -2.68
C LEU A 118 -4.09 0.49 -3.32
N SER A 119 -3.81 -0.53 -2.52
CA SER A 119 -3.43 -1.86 -3.01
C SER A 119 -4.53 -2.48 -3.88
N TYR A 120 -5.81 -2.36 -3.48
CA TYR A 120 -6.93 -2.83 -4.30
C TYR A 120 -7.05 -2.06 -5.62
N ALA A 121 -6.90 -0.74 -5.60
CA ALA A 121 -6.89 0.06 -6.82
C ALA A 121 -5.76 -0.37 -7.77
N MET A 122 -4.57 -0.66 -7.25
CA MET A 122 -3.45 -1.17 -8.05
C MET A 122 -3.77 -2.54 -8.67
N LEU A 123 -4.47 -3.43 -7.97
CA LEU A 123 -4.91 -4.70 -8.55
C LEU A 123 -5.87 -4.49 -9.72
N LEU A 124 -6.77 -3.52 -9.62
CA LEU A 124 -7.67 -3.17 -10.73
C LEU A 124 -6.93 -2.61 -11.94
N THR A 125 -5.81 -1.90 -11.74
CA THR A 125 -5.00 -1.38 -12.85
C THR A 125 -4.32 -2.46 -13.69
N VAL A 126 -4.16 -3.68 -13.16
CA VAL A 126 -3.56 -4.79 -13.91
C VAL A 126 -4.39 -5.13 -15.16
N VAL A 127 -5.71 -5.02 -15.08
CA VAL A 127 -6.64 -5.36 -16.18
C VAL A 127 -6.45 -4.46 -17.40
N PRO A 128 -6.56 -3.11 -17.32
CA PRO A 128 -6.37 -2.26 -18.49
C PRO A 128 -4.94 -2.33 -19.04
N VAL A 129 -3.93 -2.46 -18.16
CA VAL A 129 -2.53 -2.61 -18.58
C VAL A 129 -2.33 -3.92 -19.36
N PHE A 130 -2.91 -5.03 -18.87
CA PHE A 130 -2.91 -6.31 -19.57
C PHE A 130 -3.59 -6.21 -20.92
N SER A 131 -4.81 -5.65 -20.96
CA SER A 131 -5.58 -5.51 -22.20
C SER A 131 -4.82 -4.72 -23.26
N LEU A 132 -4.22 -3.58 -22.89
CA LEU A 132 -3.45 -2.75 -23.82
C LEU A 132 -2.18 -3.46 -24.30
N ALA A 133 -1.44 -4.10 -23.39
CA ALA A 133 -0.22 -4.84 -23.74
C ALA A 133 -0.53 -6.04 -24.64
N PHE A 134 -1.59 -6.79 -24.33
CA PHE A 134 -2.01 -7.97 -25.09
C PHE A 134 -2.54 -7.58 -26.48
N MET A 135 -3.38 -6.54 -26.57
CA MET A 135 -3.90 -6.05 -27.85
C MET A 135 -2.79 -5.49 -28.74
N GLY A 136 -1.83 -4.77 -28.17
CA GLY A 136 -0.63 -4.31 -28.89
C GLY A 136 0.14 -5.49 -29.46
N ALA A 137 0.55 -6.43 -28.60
CA ALA A 137 1.31 -7.61 -29.03
C ALA A 137 0.56 -8.48 -30.05
N TRP A 138 -0.77 -8.59 -29.92
CA TRP A 138 -1.60 -9.32 -30.87
C TRP A 138 -1.61 -8.64 -32.25
N LYS A 139 -1.79 -7.31 -32.27
CA LYS A 139 -1.79 -6.52 -33.51
C LYS A 139 -0.45 -6.60 -34.23
N ASP A 140 0.65 -6.59 -33.48
CA ASP A 140 2.01 -6.66 -34.04
C ASP A 140 2.38 -8.07 -34.54
N GLY A 141 1.42 -9.01 -34.54
CA GLY A 141 1.60 -10.36 -35.04
C GLY A 141 2.62 -11.17 -34.23
N LYS A 142 2.80 -10.86 -32.93
CA LYS A 142 3.74 -11.61 -32.09
C LYS A 142 3.33 -13.09 -32.03
N SER A 143 4.33 -13.96 -31.95
CA SER A 143 4.12 -15.41 -31.86
C SER A 143 3.17 -15.77 -30.70
N PRO A 144 2.30 -16.79 -30.85
CA PRO A 144 1.44 -17.29 -29.77
C PRO A 144 2.19 -17.62 -28.48
N VAL A 145 3.47 -18.04 -28.57
CA VAL A 145 4.33 -18.30 -27.41
C VAL A 145 4.59 -17.02 -26.61
N VAL A 146 4.86 -15.90 -27.29
CA VAL A 146 5.10 -14.59 -26.66
C VAL A 146 3.81 -14.09 -25.99
N LEU A 147 2.67 -14.24 -26.67
CA LEU A 147 1.36 -13.87 -26.11
C LEU A 147 1.01 -14.71 -24.88
N GLY A 148 1.25 -16.02 -24.93
CA GLY A 148 1.08 -16.92 -23.80
C GLY A 148 1.98 -16.55 -22.62
N PHE A 149 3.23 -16.18 -22.88
CA PHE A 149 4.16 -15.72 -21.85
C PHE A 149 3.69 -14.41 -21.21
N ILE A 150 3.26 -13.42 -21.99
CA ILE A 150 2.69 -12.16 -21.48
C ILE A 150 1.50 -12.47 -20.57
N ALA A 151 0.54 -13.28 -21.02
CA ALA A 151 -0.61 -13.65 -20.22
C ALA A 151 -0.21 -14.34 -18.91
N ALA A 152 0.73 -15.28 -18.94
CA ALA A 152 1.23 -15.98 -17.75
C ALA A 152 1.87 -15.00 -16.75
N MET A 153 2.69 -14.05 -17.21
CA MET A 153 3.32 -13.05 -16.35
C MET A 153 2.28 -12.14 -15.67
N PHE A 154 1.24 -11.71 -16.39
CA PHE A 154 0.16 -10.90 -15.80
C PHE A 154 -0.67 -11.67 -14.78
N VAL A 155 -0.97 -12.95 -15.04
CA VAL A 155 -1.66 -13.84 -14.08
C VAL A 155 -0.82 -13.99 -12.81
N LEU A 156 0.48 -14.24 -12.95
CA LEU A 156 1.38 -14.38 -11.82
C LEU A 156 1.48 -13.08 -11.01
N ALA A 157 1.63 -11.93 -11.67
CA ALA A 157 1.64 -10.62 -11.02
C ALA A 157 0.33 -10.35 -10.26
N PHE A 158 -0.82 -10.69 -10.85
CA PHE A 158 -2.13 -10.55 -10.20
C PHE A 158 -2.27 -11.43 -8.96
N LEU A 159 -1.84 -12.69 -9.04
CA LEU A 159 -1.88 -13.62 -7.90
C LEU A 159 -0.97 -13.15 -6.76
N LEU A 160 0.26 -12.72 -7.07
CA LEU A 160 1.18 -12.17 -6.09
C LEU A 160 0.61 -10.91 -5.43
N GLY A 161 0.08 -9.96 -6.22
CA GLY A 161 -0.52 -8.76 -5.67
C GLY A 161 -1.76 -9.05 -4.81
N ARG A 162 -2.58 -10.04 -5.19
CA ARG A 162 -3.75 -10.47 -4.39
C ARG A 162 -3.32 -11.13 -3.08
N TRP A 163 -2.25 -11.93 -3.12
CA TRP A 163 -1.67 -12.53 -1.92
C TRP A 163 -1.11 -11.45 -0.99
N GLU A 164 -0.34 -10.48 -1.51
CA GLU A 164 0.18 -9.35 -0.75
C GLU A 164 -0.95 -8.52 -0.11
N HIS A 165 -1.98 -8.20 -0.90
CA HIS A 165 -3.15 -7.46 -0.45
C HIS A 165 -3.84 -8.12 0.72
N ARG A 166 -4.18 -9.41 0.59
CA ARG A 166 -4.91 -10.17 1.62
C ARG A 166 -4.04 -10.50 2.83
N GLY A 167 -2.83 -11.00 2.58
CA GLY A 167 -1.93 -11.53 3.61
C GLY A 167 -1.24 -10.46 4.43
N LEU A 168 -0.85 -9.34 3.82
CA LEU A 168 -0.08 -8.30 4.50
C LEU A 168 -0.93 -7.09 4.87
N HIS A 169 -1.58 -6.46 3.89
CA HIS A 169 -2.27 -5.19 4.12
C HIS A 169 -3.56 -5.35 4.92
N VAL A 170 -4.44 -6.27 4.52
CA VAL A 170 -5.70 -6.53 5.22
C VAL A 170 -5.42 -7.10 6.62
N ALA A 171 -4.49 -8.04 6.75
CA ALA A 171 -4.13 -8.61 8.05
C ALA A 171 -3.57 -7.55 9.00
N ARG A 172 -2.72 -6.63 8.51
CA ARG A 172 -2.17 -5.53 9.33
C ARG A 172 -3.27 -4.58 9.79
N LYS A 173 -4.21 -4.24 8.91
CA LYS A 173 -5.38 -3.43 9.28
C LYS A 173 -6.17 -4.09 10.43
N LYS A 174 -6.51 -5.38 10.29
CA LYS A 174 -7.24 -6.13 11.32
C LYS A 174 -6.51 -6.16 12.66
N ARG A 175 -5.18 -6.28 12.66
CA ARG A 175 -4.37 -6.24 13.89
C ARG A 175 -4.43 -4.88 14.60
N LEU A 176 -4.51 -3.78 13.85
CA LEU A 176 -4.65 -2.43 14.42
C LEU A 176 -6.07 -2.20 14.96
N GLU A 177 -7.09 -2.70 14.25
CA GLU A 177 -8.48 -2.65 14.71
C GLU A 177 -8.66 -3.44 16.02
N ALA A 178 -8.11 -4.66 16.10
CA ALA A 178 -8.14 -5.46 17.33
C ALA A 178 -7.41 -4.79 18.50
N MET A 179 -6.34 -4.03 18.23
CA MET A 179 -5.62 -3.28 19.27
C MET A 179 -6.44 -2.09 19.79
N ARG A 180 -7.14 -1.38 18.90
CA ARG A 180 -8.09 -0.33 19.29
C ARG A 180 -9.19 -0.88 20.19
N GLU A 181 -9.78 -2.01 19.78
CA GLU A 181 -10.90 -2.63 20.48
C GLU A 181 -10.53 -2.99 21.91
N LYS A 182 -9.33 -3.58 22.13
CA LYS A 182 -8.78 -3.86 23.46
C LYS A 182 -8.65 -2.62 24.35
N LEU A 183 -8.14 -1.52 23.79
CA LEU A 183 -7.93 -0.27 24.53
C LEU A 183 -9.23 0.48 24.85
N THR A 184 -10.29 0.21 24.10
CA THR A 184 -11.63 0.74 24.38
C THR A 184 -12.46 -0.17 25.27
N SER A 185 -12.09 -1.44 25.41
CA SER A 185 -12.76 -2.40 26.31
C SER A 185 -12.14 -2.47 27.71
N GLU A 186 -10.88 -2.06 27.86
CA GLU A 186 -10.15 -2.02 29.14
C GLU A 186 -10.24 -0.67 29.87
N ASN A 187 -10.83 0.36 29.22
CA ASN A 187 -11.20 1.65 29.83
C ASN A 187 -12.71 1.69 30.09
#